data_AF-A0A934RBM3-F1
#
_entry.id   AF-A0A934RBM3-F1
#
_cell.length_a   1.000
_cell.length_b   1.000
_cell.length_c   1.000
_cell.angle_alpha   90.00
_cell.angle_beta   90.00
_cell.angle_gamma   90.00
#
_symmetry.space_group_name_H-M   'P 1'
#
loop_
_entity.id
_entity.type
_entity.pdbx_description
1 polymer ?
#
loop_
_entity_poly.entity_id
_entity_poly.type
_entity_poly.pdbx_seq_one_letter_code
_entity_poly.pdbx_strand_id
1 'polypeptide(L)'
;MRPSSRRNKYRRGSILIEATYALTFLTGLSLILLKLAVNVTAPRQWTLQQSITDAYLTYEKAYAQRLPFADLLGGDSPWPAYPSKAESTVELGKLPGATALVAKVIRTRTPDPNNFPLDGGNGSAATNPAGMKVWKFQSLLIYELGGREYVKSRTVVRSQ
;
A
#
# COMPACT_ATOMS: atom_id res chain seq x y z
N MET A 1 -21.93 -78.21 29.20
CA MET A 1 -22.46 -76.88 28.78
C MET A 1 -21.44 -75.80 29.11
N ARG A 2 -20.78 -75.20 28.10
CA ARG A 2 -20.03 -73.94 28.23
C ARG A 2 -20.10 -73.16 26.91
N PRO A 3 -20.83 -72.04 26.84
CA PRO A 3 -20.49 -70.91 25.98
C PRO A 3 -19.92 -69.79 26.89
N SER A 4 -19.06 -68.85 26.51
CA SER A 4 -18.57 -68.37 25.23
C SER A 4 -17.35 -67.48 25.54
N SER A 5 -16.25 -67.56 24.80
CA SER A 5 -15.12 -66.60 24.92
C SER A 5 -14.90 -65.76 23.64
N ARG A 6 -15.78 -65.87 22.64
CA ARG A 6 -15.64 -65.17 21.35
C ARG A 6 -15.97 -63.68 21.39
N ARG A 7 -16.58 -63.17 22.47
CA ARG A 7 -17.05 -61.78 22.56
C ARG A 7 -15.91 -60.74 22.76
N ASN A 8 -14.75 -61.17 23.25
CA ASN A 8 -13.62 -60.26 23.55
C ASN A 8 -12.71 -59.95 22.34
N LYS A 9 -12.69 -60.80 21.30
CA LYS A 9 -11.85 -60.56 20.10
C LYS A 9 -12.39 -59.42 19.21
N TYR A 10 -13.71 -59.25 19.15
CA TYR A 10 -14.34 -58.16 18.40
C TYR A 10 -14.09 -56.76 19.00
N ARG A 11 -13.90 -56.65 20.33
CA ARG A 11 -13.60 -55.38 21.02
C ARG A 11 -12.17 -54.87 20.80
N ARG A 12 -11.22 -55.74 20.43
CA ARG A 12 -9.81 -55.33 20.18
C ARG A 12 -9.58 -54.84 18.76
N GLY A 13 -10.31 -55.39 17.78
CA GLY A 13 -10.25 -54.91 16.38
C GLY A 13 -10.99 -53.58 16.17
N SER A 14 -12.04 -53.30 16.95
CA SER A 14 -12.80 -52.04 16.86
C SER A 14 -11.98 -50.82 17.26
N ILE A 15 -11.06 -50.94 18.22
CA ILE A 15 -10.22 -49.84 18.72
C ILE A 15 -9.32 -49.28 17.61
N LEU A 16 -8.77 -50.14 16.75
CA LEU A 16 -7.91 -49.73 15.65
C LEU A 16 -8.69 -48.96 14.58
N ILE A 17 -9.92 -49.39 14.30
CA ILE A 17 -10.83 -48.71 13.37
C ILE A 17 -11.24 -47.35 13.95
N GLU A 18 -11.64 -47.31 15.22
CA GLU A 18 -12.03 -46.09 15.93
C GLU A 18 -10.89 -45.07 16.02
N ALA A 19 -9.66 -45.53 16.32
CA ALA A 19 -8.47 -44.70 16.32
C ALA A 19 -8.13 -44.16 14.92
N THR A 20 -8.32 -44.96 13.87
CA THR A 20 -8.11 -44.52 12.49
C THR A 20 -9.13 -43.46 12.09
N TYR A 21 -10.42 -43.65 12.43
CA TYR A 21 -11.45 -42.63 12.24
C TYR A 21 -11.12 -41.34 12.99
N ALA A 22 -10.73 -41.43 14.27
CA ALA A 22 -10.33 -40.28 15.06
C ALA A 22 -9.14 -39.53 14.44
N LEU A 23 -8.10 -40.24 13.98
CA LEU A 23 -6.94 -39.66 13.29
C LEU A 23 -7.33 -38.97 11.98
N THR A 24 -8.16 -39.61 11.14
CA THR A 24 -8.60 -38.99 9.88
C THR A 24 -9.43 -37.73 10.13
N PHE A 25 -10.31 -37.74 11.13
CA PHE A 25 -11.11 -36.59 11.49
C PHE A 25 -10.26 -35.44 12.04
N LEU A 26 -9.32 -35.74 12.95
CA LEU A 26 -8.38 -34.76 13.49
C LEU A 26 -7.47 -34.18 12.41
N THR A 27 -7.04 -35.00 11.45
CA THR A 27 -6.24 -34.54 10.31
C THR A 27 -7.05 -33.61 9.41
N GLY A 28 -8.29 -33.97 9.09
CA GLY A 28 -9.21 -33.12 8.34
C GLY A 28 -9.45 -31.77 9.03
N LEU A 29 -9.71 -31.79 10.34
CA LEU A 29 -9.86 -30.57 11.14
C LEU A 29 -8.59 -29.72 11.14
N SER A 30 -7.42 -30.36 11.27
CA SER A 30 -6.11 -29.68 11.26
C SER A 30 -5.85 -28.97 9.93
N LEU A 31 -6.20 -29.60 8.80
CA LEU A 31 -6.06 -28.98 7.47
C LEU A 31 -7.01 -27.78 7.29
N ILE A 32 -8.23 -27.86 7.82
CA ILE A 32 -9.18 -26.74 7.80
C ILE A 32 -8.63 -25.57 8.61
N LEU A 33 -8.14 -25.84 9.83
CA LEU A 33 -7.54 -24.82 10.69
C LEU A 33 -6.28 -24.20 10.05
N LEU A 34 -5.45 -25.01 9.41
CA LEU A 34 -4.28 -24.53 8.67
C LEU A 34 -4.68 -23.60 7.53
N LYS A 35 -5.70 -23.96 6.74
CA LYS A 35 -6.21 -23.11 5.67
C LYS A 35 -6.76 -21.79 6.19
N LEU A 36 -7.49 -21.82 7.31
CA LEU A 36 -7.97 -20.60 7.96
C LEU A 36 -6.82 -19.72 8.45
N ALA A 37 -5.79 -20.32 9.06
CA ALA A 37 -4.61 -19.59 9.53
C ALA A 37 -3.85 -18.91 8.38
N VAL A 38 -3.68 -19.61 7.25
CA VAL A 38 -3.07 -19.06 6.04
C VAL A 38 -3.94 -17.96 5.43
N ASN A 39 -5.27 -18.13 5.39
CA ASN A 39 -6.16 -17.11 4.84
C ASN A 39 -6.11 -15.78 5.60
N VAL A 40 -5.75 -15.79 6.88
CA VAL A 40 -5.60 -14.57 7.69
C VAL A 40 -4.34 -13.77 7.33
N THR A 41 -3.36 -14.34 6.62
CA THR A 41 -2.14 -13.59 6.25
C THR A 41 -2.39 -12.58 5.14
N ALA A 42 -3.27 -12.88 4.19
CA ALA A 42 -3.61 -11.99 3.08
C ALA A 42 -4.14 -10.61 3.54
N PRO A 43 -5.15 -10.50 4.42
CA PRO A 43 -5.59 -9.20 4.92
C PRO A 43 -4.53 -8.48 5.77
N ARG A 44 -3.62 -9.22 6.44
CA ARG A 44 -2.50 -8.61 7.16
C ARG A 44 -1.49 -7.97 6.21
N GLN A 45 -1.12 -8.67 5.14
CA GLN A 45 -0.22 -8.13 4.11
C GLN A 45 -0.82 -6.88 3.45
N TRP A 46 -2.14 -6.90 3.21
CA TRP A 46 -2.85 -5.73 2.69
C TRP A 46 -2.73 -4.53 3.62
N THR A 47 -3.06 -4.68 4.90
CA THR A 47 -3.00 -3.58 5.87
C THR A 47 -1.58 -3.03 6.03
N LEU A 48 -0.56 -3.88 6.01
CA LEU A 48 0.84 -3.45 6.06
C LEU A 48 1.20 -2.60 4.84
N GLN A 49 0.85 -3.05 3.64
CA GLN A 49 1.10 -2.30 2.41
C GLN A 49 0.39 -0.94 2.42
N GLN A 50 -0.87 -0.90 2.89
CA GLN A 50 -1.63 0.33 3.01
C GLN A 50 -0.96 1.31 3.98
N SER A 51 -0.54 0.84 5.16
CA SER A 51 0.12 1.67 6.16
C SER A 51 1.45 2.25 5.66
N ILE A 52 2.29 1.43 5.01
CA ILE A 52 3.59 1.86 4.49
C ILE A 52 3.42 2.88 3.36
N THR A 53 2.51 2.62 2.43
CA THR A 53 2.24 3.55 1.32
C THR A 53 1.67 4.89 1.81
N ASP A 54 0.83 4.89 2.86
CA ASP A 54 0.32 6.13 3.47
C ASP A 54 1.40 6.91 4.22
N ALA A 55 2.31 6.21 4.90
CA ALA A 55 3.47 6.83 5.53
C ALA A 55 4.35 7.53 4.48
N TYR A 56 4.59 6.88 3.34
CA TYR A 56 5.36 7.49 2.25
C TYR A 56 4.69 8.74 1.65
N LEU A 57 3.36 8.72 1.46
CA LEU A 57 2.64 9.90 1.00
C LEU A 57 2.63 11.05 2.02
N THR A 58 2.79 10.72 3.30
CA THR A 58 2.97 11.71 4.36
C THR A 58 4.36 12.34 4.27
N TYR A 59 5.39 11.55 3.95
CA TYR A 59 6.71 12.06 3.60
C TYR A 59 6.65 12.99 2.36
N GLU A 60 6.00 12.58 1.27
CA GLU A 60 5.83 13.41 0.06
C GLU A 60 5.17 14.75 0.37
N LYS A 61 4.12 14.73 1.22
CA LYS A 61 3.46 15.94 1.70
C LYS A 61 4.45 16.85 2.43
N ALA A 62 5.19 16.31 3.40
CA ALA A 62 6.16 17.08 4.17
C ALA A 62 7.28 17.63 3.29
N TYR A 63 7.72 16.86 2.29
CA TYR A 63 8.76 17.28 1.36
C TYR A 63 8.30 18.49 0.53
N ALA A 64 7.08 18.44 -0.03
CA ALA A 64 6.50 19.57 -0.76
C ALA A 64 6.25 20.81 0.14
N GLN A 65 5.92 20.61 1.42
CA GLN A 65 5.67 21.71 2.35
C GLN A 65 6.94 22.40 2.86
N ARG A 66 8.03 21.64 3.02
CA ARG A 66 9.27 22.13 3.66
C ARG A 66 10.25 22.74 2.67
N LEU A 67 10.25 22.31 1.41
CA LEU A 67 11.17 22.86 0.42
C LEU A 67 10.93 24.37 0.24
N PRO A 68 11.96 25.22 0.16
CA PRO A 68 11.79 26.62 -0.18
C PRO A 68 11.00 26.78 -1.49
N PHE A 69 10.18 27.83 -1.54
CA PHE A 69 9.29 28.02 -2.69
C PHE A 69 10.07 28.32 -3.98
N ALA A 70 11.23 28.98 -3.88
CA ALA A 70 12.14 29.20 -5.00
C ALA A 70 12.62 27.88 -5.61
N ASP A 71 13.03 26.92 -4.78
CA ASP A 71 13.50 25.60 -5.23
C ASP A 71 12.35 24.78 -5.84
N LEU A 72 11.14 24.91 -5.29
CA LEU A 72 9.95 24.26 -5.84
C LEU A 72 9.57 24.75 -7.23
N LEU A 73 9.87 26.01 -7.54
CA LEU A 73 9.63 26.63 -8.85
C LEU A 73 10.85 26.59 -9.77
N GLY A 74 12.03 26.24 -9.26
CA GLY A 74 13.26 26.10 -10.02
C GLY A 74 13.18 25.04 -11.13
N GLY A 75 14.19 25.05 -12.00
CA GLY A 75 14.35 24.08 -13.08
C GLY A 75 14.64 22.67 -12.57
N ASP A 76 15.44 22.55 -11.51
CA ASP A 76 15.78 21.28 -10.85
C ASP A 76 14.75 20.86 -9.78
N SER A 77 13.52 21.40 -9.87
CA SER A 77 12.48 21.09 -8.90
C SER A 77 12.15 19.59 -8.90
N PRO A 78 12.00 18.96 -7.72
CA PRO A 78 11.51 17.59 -7.62
C PRO A 78 10.09 17.42 -8.22
N TRP A 79 9.33 18.52 -8.32
CA TRP A 79 8.05 18.58 -9.03
C TRP A 79 8.20 19.46 -10.27
N PRO A 80 8.51 18.88 -11.44
CA PRO A 80 8.61 19.65 -12.67
C PRO A 80 7.24 20.19 -13.10
N ALA A 81 7.25 21.33 -13.79
CA ALA A 81 6.03 21.96 -14.30
C ALA A 81 5.37 21.07 -15.37
N TYR A 82 4.08 20.80 -15.22
CA TYR A 82 3.27 20.10 -16.21
C TYR A 82 3.41 20.78 -17.60
N PRO A 83 3.57 20.04 -18.70
CA PRO A 83 3.36 18.58 -18.87
C PRO A 83 4.52 17.68 -18.45
N SER A 84 5.64 18.24 -18.01
CA SER A 84 6.78 17.44 -17.54
C SER A 84 6.46 16.74 -16.21
N LYS A 85 7.03 15.54 -16.04
CA LYS A 85 6.89 14.73 -14.83
C LYS A 85 8.24 14.12 -14.44
N ALA A 86 8.48 14.03 -13.14
CA ALA A 86 9.62 13.32 -12.59
C ALA A 86 9.15 11.95 -12.13
N GLU A 87 9.82 10.88 -12.58
CA GLU A 87 9.51 9.50 -12.21
C GLU A 87 10.72 8.88 -11.54
N SER A 88 10.50 8.24 -10.39
CA SER A 88 11.57 7.49 -9.71
C SER A 88 11.02 6.27 -8.99
N THR A 89 11.78 5.18 -9.01
CA THR A 89 11.52 4.01 -8.17
C THR A 89 12.10 4.25 -6.79
N VAL A 90 11.29 4.03 -5.76
CA VAL A 90 11.61 4.34 -4.37
C VAL A 90 11.38 3.12 -3.49
N GLU A 91 12.27 2.91 -2.54
CA GLU A 91 12.08 1.90 -1.50
C GLU A 91 11.19 2.49 -0.40
N LEU A 92 10.03 1.89 -0.20
CA LEU A 92 9.08 2.30 0.84
C LEU A 92 9.47 1.78 2.22
N GLY A 93 10.18 0.65 2.25
CA GLY A 93 10.61 -0.04 3.46
C GLY A 93 11.05 -1.47 3.16
N LYS A 94 11.26 -2.26 4.22
CA LYS A 94 11.66 -3.67 4.10
C LYS A 94 10.67 -4.57 4.83
N LEU A 95 10.32 -5.68 4.20
CA LEU A 95 9.57 -6.75 4.84
C LEU A 95 10.49 -7.57 5.75
N PRO A 96 9.95 -8.35 6.71
CA PRO A 96 10.73 -9.35 7.43
C PRO A 96 11.47 -10.27 6.44
N GLY A 97 12.77 -10.48 6.67
CA GLY A 97 13.65 -11.14 5.70
C GLY A 97 14.41 -10.19 4.77
N ALA A 98 14.36 -8.87 5.03
CA ALA A 98 15.09 -7.83 4.32
C ALA A 98 14.72 -7.62 2.84
N THR A 99 13.59 -8.17 2.40
CA THR A 99 13.04 -7.91 1.06
C THR A 99 12.57 -6.46 0.96
N ALA A 100 13.19 -5.70 0.06
CA ALA A 100 12.81 -4.32 -0.21
C ALA A 100 11.41 -4.25 -0.83
N LEU A 101 10.58 -3.39 -0.27
CA LEU A 101 9.27 -3.04 -0.81
C LEU A 101 9.44 -1.79 -1.68
N VAL A 102 9.33 -1.96 -2.99
CA VAL A 102 9.53 -0.89 -3.96
C VAL A 102 8.20 -0.36 -4.49
N ALA A 103 8.18 0.92 -4.83
CA ALA A 103 7.07 1.57 -5.51
C ALA A 103 7.61 2.61 -6.49
N LYS A 104 6.76 3.04 -7.43
CA LYS A 104 7.08 4.11 -8.37
C LYS A 104 6.40 5.39 -7.91
N VAL A 105 7.16 6.46 -7.74
CA VAL A 105 6.62 7.80 -7.48
C VAL A 105 6.66 8.62 -8.76
N ILE A 106 5.60 9.37 -9.02
CA ILE A 106 5.52 10.35 -10.11
C ILE A 106 5.16 11.70 -9.51
N ARG A 107 5.94 12.72 -9.83
CA ARG A 107 5.79 14.08 -9.31
C ARG A 107 5.57 15.07 -10.45
N THR A 108 4.65 16.01 -10.25
CA THR A 108 4.40 17.14 -11.16
C THR A 108 3.82 18.33 -10.41
N ARG A 109 4.02 19.55 -10.93
CA ARG A 109 3.39 20.77 -10.43
C ARG A 109 2.54 21.45 -11.49
N THR A 110 1.45 22.06 -11.06
CA THR A 110 0.55 22.82 -11.92
C THR A 110 0.26 24.19 -11.30
N PRO A 111 0.39 25.29 -12.06
CA PRO A 111 0.04 26.62 -11.56
C PRO A 111 -1.48 26.76 -11.44
N ASP A 112 -1.94 27.66 -10.57
CA ASP A 112 -3.33 28.09 -10.58
C ASP A 112 -3.60 29.04 -11.77
N PRO A 113 -4.74 28.92 -12.48
CA PRO A 113 -5.06 29.81 -13.59
C PRO A 113 -5.12 31.30 -13.22
N ASN A 114 -5.37 31.65 -11.95
CA ASN A 114 -5.39 33.04 -11.50
C ASN A 114 -4.01 33.61 -11.16
N ASN A 115 -2.94 32.81 -11.26
CA ASN A 115 -1.57 33.34 -11.21
C ASN A 115 -1.32 34.30 -12.36
N PHE A 116 -0.39 35.24 -12.19
CA PHE A 116 0.04 36.10 -13.30
C PHE A 116 0.73 35.29 -14.41
N PRO A 117 0.83 35.83 -15.65
CA PRO A 117 1.47 35.14 -16.77
C PRO A 117 2.92 34.72 -16.50
N LEU A 118 3.66 35.51 -15.70
CA LEU A 118 5.03 35.16 -15.28
C LEU A 118 5.09 33.89 -14.42
N ASP A 119 4.00 33.54 -13.73
CA ASP A 119 3.87 32.38 -12.85
C ASP A 119 2.99 31.27 -13.49
N GLY A 120 2.83 31.29 -14.81
CA GLY A 120 2.16 30.23 -15.59
C GLY A 120 0.63 30.26 -15.60
N GLY A 121 0.01 31.34 -15.13
CA GLY A 121 -1.44 31.53 -15.19
C GLY A 121 -1.89 32.59 -16.21
N ASN A 122 -3.16 32.99 -16.14
CA ASN A 122 -3.79 34.00 -16.99
C ASN A 122 -4.39 35.16 -16.17
N GLY A 123 -4.03 35.25 -14.88
CA GLY A 123 -4.52 36.28 -13.96
C GLY A 123 -4.00 37.67 -14.30
N SER A 124 -4.70 38.70 -13.80
CA SER A 124 -4.34 40.10 -13.94
C SER A 124 -4.54 40.83 -12.63
N ALA A 125 -4.11 42.09 -12.52
CA ALA A 125 -4.36 42.90 -11.32
C ALA A 125 -5.85 43.03 -10.95
N ALA A 126 -6.77 42.77 -11.89
CA ALA A 126 -8.20 42.74 -11.62
C ALA A 126 -8.67 41.44 -10.98
N THR A 127 -8.12 40.29 -11.38
CA THR A 127 -8.53 38.96 -10.88
C THR A 127 -7.68 38.46 -9.72
N ASN A 128 -6.44 38.93 -9.62
CA ASN A 128 -5.49 38.66 -8.55
C ASN A 128 -4.79 39.96 -8.12
N PRO A 129 -5.51 40.85 -7.42
CA PRO A 129 -4.97 42.14 -6.97
C PRO A 129 -3.83 41.98 -5.94
N ALA A 130 -3.79 40.85 -5.23
CA ALA A 130 -2.77 40.55 -4.24
C ALA A 130 -1.44 40.09 -4.85
N GLY A 131 -1.42 39.73 -6.15
CA GLY A 131 -0.24 39.16 -6.81
C GLY A 131 0.23 37.84 -6.20
N MET A 132 -0.66 37.12 -5.52
CA MET A 132 -0.33 35.88 -4.82
C MET A 132 -0.20 34.74 -5.83
N LYS A 133 0.85 33.93 -5.71
CA LYS A 133 1.11 32.80 -6.62
C LYS A 133 0.79 31.48 -5.94
N VAL A 134 -0.09 30.71 -6.57
CA VAL A 134 -0.58 29.43 -6.05
C VAL A 134 -0.15 28.29 -6.95
N TRP A 135 0.39 27.23 -6.35
CA TRP A 135 0.86 26.06 -7.06
C TRP A 135 0.34 24.78 -6.42
N LYS A 136 -0.06 23.83 -7.26
CA LYS A 136 -0.51 22.48 -6.90
C LYS A 136 0.62 21.51 -7.18
N PHE A 137 1.17 20.90 -6.14
CA PHE A 137 2.21 19.88 -6.21
C PHE A 137 1.56 18.51 -6.04
N GLN A 138 1.60 17.68 -7.07
CA GLN A 138 0.98 16.36 -7.08
C GLN A 138 2.06 15.29 -7.05
N SER A 139 1.94 14.37 -6.10
CA SER A 139 2.72 13.13 -6.01
C SER A 139 1.77 11.95 -6.16
N LEU A 140 2.08 11.06 -7.10
CA LEU A 140 1.40 9.80 -7.32
C LEU A 140 2.33 8.68 -6.88
N LEU A 141 1.82 7.74 -6.10
CA LEU A 141 2.53 6.54 -5.69
C LEU A 141 1.84 5.33 -6.30
N ILE A 142 2.55 4.62 -7.17
CA ILE A 142 2.11 3.42 -7.86
C ILE A 142 2.81 2.23 -7.20
N TYR A 143 2.03 1.28 -6.70
CA TYR A 143 2.53 0.10 -6.00
C TYR A 143 1.72 -1.14 -6.37
N GLU A 144 2.34 -2.31 -6.25
CA GLU A 144 1.70 -3.58 -6.54
C GLU A 144 1.36 -4.33 -5.24
N LEU A 145 0.20 -4.98 -5.23
CA LEU A 145 -0.20 -5.87 -4.14
C LEU A 145 -1.04 -7.02 -4.68
N GLY A 146 -0.55 -8.25 -4.52
CA GLY A 146 -1.27 -9.45 -4.95
C GLY A 146 -1.51 -9.52 -6.47
N GLY A 147 -0.55 -9.07 -7.29
CA GLY A 147 -0.67 -9.07 -8.75
C GLY A 147 -1.54 -7.95 -9.32
N ARG A 148 -1.94 -6.98 -8.49
CA ARG A 148 -2.73 -5.82 -8.90
C ARG A 148 -1.99 -4.54 -8.62
N GLU A 149 -2.01 -3.63 -9.59
CA GLU A 149 -1.46 -2.29 -9.45
C GLU A 149 -2.48 -1.37 -8.76
N TYR A 150 -1.99 -0.59 -7.82
CA TYR A 150 -2.77 0.40 -7.08
C TYR A 150 -2.06 1.75 -7.16
N VAL A 151 -2.87 2.81 -7.19
CA VAL A 151 -2.37 4.18 -7.20
C VAL A 151 -2.94 4.92 -6.00
N LYS A 152 -2.06 5.58 -5.25
CA LYS A 152 -2.46 6.60 -4.30
C LYS A 152 -1.92 7.96 -4.75
N SER A 153 -2.65 9.00 -4.43
CA SER A 153 -2.26 10.37 -4.77
C SER A 153 -2.23 11.25 -3.53
N ARG A 154 -1.32 12.21 -3.53
CA ARG A 154 -1.28 13.31 -2.58
C ARG A 154 -1.03 14.59 -3.35
N THR A 155 -1.89 15.58 -3.11
CA THR A 155 -1.72 16.93 -3.65
C THR A 155 -1.48 17.89 -2.50
N VAL A 156 -0.48 18.75 -2.65
CA VAL A 156 -0.18 19.85 -1.73
C VAL A 156 -0.38 21.14 -2.49
N VAL A 157 -1.18 22.03 -1.93
CA VAL A 157 -1.35 23.39 -2.44
C VAL A 157 -0.51 24.33 -1.60
N ARG A 158 0.28 25.18 -2.24
CA ARG A 158 1.03 26.24 -1.57
C ARG A 158 0.80 27.56 -2.27
N SER A 159 0.73 28.61 -1.47
CA SER A 159 0.62 29.99 -1.91
C SER A 159 1.72 30.82 -1.27
N GLN A 160 2.24 31.80 -2.01
CA GLN A 160 3.13 32.84 -1.51
C GLN A 160 2.82 34.17 -2.18
#